data_AF-T0WPS9-F1
#
_entry.id   AF-T0WPS9-F1
#
_cell.length_a   1.000
_cell.length_b   1.000
_cell.length_c   1.000
_cell.angle_alpha   90.00
_cell.angle_beta   90.00
_cell.angle_gamma   90.00
#
_symmetry.space_group_name_H-M   'P 1'
#
loop_
_entity.id
_entity.type
_entity.pdbx_description
1 polymer ?
#
loop_
_entity_poly.entity_id
_entity_poly.type
_entity_poly.pdbx_seq_one_letter_code
_entity_poly.pdbx_strand_id
1 'polypeptide(L)'
;MEVFLNTLSIGIWTLIFTFPLPIIFALLLNEVKNRIFKKFIQTASYLPYFLSIVIIAGMILDFTSSNGFINNAIHFFGGTRILFMQDPKWFQPIYVISQVWQTLGWGSILYLAALTNIDDTLYEAAKMDGANRWQQMLHVTLPGILPTIITMLVLNVGSVLGVGFEKVLLLQNPLVYSTGDVVSTYLYRVGILSSNFSYATAIGIFEAIIGLVLVLGSNRISAKITKTSLW
;
A
#
# COMPACT_ATOMS: atom_id res chain seq x y z
N MET A 1 -2.47 24.49 -4.15
CA MET A 1 -1.68 24.04 -2.98
C MET A 1 -2.32 22.81 -2.32
N GLU A 2 -3.66 22.79 -2.17
CA GLU A 2 -4.40 21.65 -1.59
C GLU A 2 -4.14 20.31 -2.29
N VAL A 3 -4.15 20.28 -3.63
CA VAL A 3 -3.90 19.06 -4.43
C VAL A 3 -2.53 18.42 -4.13
N PHE A 4 -1.50 19.23 -3.91
CA PHE A 4 -0.16 18.74 -3.55
C PHE A 4 -0.14 18.15 -2.14
N LEU A 5 -0.80 18.81 -1.17
CA LEU A 5 -0.92 18.30 0.20
C LEU A 5 -1.72 16.99 0.24
N ASN A 6 -2.79 16.87 -0.55
CA ASN A 6 -3.57 15.65 -0.67
C ASN A 6 -2.75 14.51 -1.27
N THR A 7 -1.97 14.80 -2.32
CA THR A 7 -1.05 13.82 -2.94
C THR A 7 -0.05 13.30 -1.93
N LEU A 8 0.59 14.19 -1.17
CA LEU A 8 1.50 13.80 -0.10
C LEU A 8 0.80 13.03 1.01
N SER A 9 -0.36 13.49 1.48
CA SER A 9 -1.13 12.83 2.55
C SER A 9 -1.51 11.41 2.14
N ILE A 10 -2.13 11.25 0.97
CA ILE A 10 -2.55 9.94 0.44
C ILE A 10 -1.34 9.04 0.22
N GLY A 11 -0.28 9.56 -0.39
CA GLY A 11 0.95 8.81 -0.64
C GLY A 11 1.60 8.32 0.65
N ILE A 12 1.74 9.21 1.65
CA ILE A 12 2.35 8.88 2.95
C ILE A 12 1.50 7.88 3.71
N TRP A 13 0.19 8.10 3.84
CA TRP A 13 -0.70 7.16 4.52
C TRP A 13 -0.71 5.80 3.83
N THR A 14 -0.75 5.79 2.49
CA THR A 14 -0.64 4.56 1.73
C THR A 14 0.66 3.84 2.07
N LEU A 15 1.81 4.51 1.96
CA LEU A 15 3.11 3.91 2.29
C LEU A 15 3.17 3.38 3.73
N ILE A 16 2.72 4.17 4.71
CA ILE A 16 2.73 3.80 6.14
C ILE A 16 1.97 2.50 6.39
N PHE A 17 0.91 2.20 5.63
CA PHE A 17 0.14 0.97 5.82
C PHE A 17 0.53 -0.14 4.84
N THR A 18 0.70 0.16 3.55
CA THR A 18 0.97 -0.84 2.52
C THR A 18 2.40 -1.36 2.55
N PHE A 19 3.34 -0.68 3.22
CA PHE A 19 4.70 -1.17 3.38
C PHE A 19 4.86 -2.17 4.54
N PRO A 20 4.49 -1.84 5.80
CA PRO A 20 4.72 -2.76 6.92
C PRO A 20 3.71 -3.91 6.97
N LEU A 21 2.45 -3.72 6.54
CA LEU A 21 1.43 -4.76 6.68
C LEU A 21 1.74 -6.03 5.89
N PRO A 22 2.24 -5.99 4.64
CA PRO A 22 2.65 -7.22 3.95
C PRO A 22 3.82 -7.95 4.62
N ILE A 23 4.73 -7.22 5.28
CA ILE A 23 5.83 -7.83 6.06
C ILE A 23 5.25 -8.56 7.27
N ILE A 24 4.40 -7.88 8.04
CA ILE A 24 3.72 -8.48 9.21
C ILE A 24 2.91 -9.70 8.77
N PHE A 25 2.17 -9.59 7.68
CA PHE A 25 1.37 -10.69 7.13
C PHE A 25 2.25 -11.87 6.68
N ALA A 26 3.38 -11.62 6.04
CA ALA A 26 4.35 -12.67 5.68
C ALA A 26 4.90 -13.39 6.92
N LEU A 27 5.31 -12.65 7.96
CA LEU A 27 5.81 -13.21 9.21
C LEU A 27 4.75 -14.06 9.92
N LEU A 28 3.51 -13.57 10.00
CA LEU A 28 2.38 -14.31 10.58
C LEU A 28 2.09 -15.59 9.79
N LEU A 29 2.06 -15.51 8.45
CA LEU A 29 1.87 -16.68 7.59
C LEU A 29 3.02 -17.69 7.68
N ASN A 30 4.23 -17.23 7.97
CA ASN A 30 5.38 -18.11 8.15
C ASN A 30 5.20 -19.04 9.35
N GLU A 31 4.65 -18.51 10.45
CA GLU A 31 4.39 -19.25 11.69
C GLU A 31 3.20 -20.23 11.59
N VAL A 32 2.39 -20.16 10.53
CA VAL A 32 1.25 -21.07 10.34
C VAL A 32 1.74 -22.48 9.99
N LYS A 33 1.55 -23.42 10.92
CA LYS A 33 1.91 -24.85 10.74
C LYS A 33 0.96 -25.63 9.84
N ASN A 34 -0.33 -25.32 9.87
CA ASN A 34 -1.33 -26.04 9.08
C ASN A 34 -1.23 -25.63 7.60
N ARG A 35 -0.72 -26.54 6.77
CA ARG A 35 -0.48 -26.30 5.35
C ARG A 35 -1.76 -25.96 4.56
N ILE A 36 -2.88 -26.59 4.89
CA ILE A 36 -4.17 -26.34 4.20
C ILE A 36 -4.65 -24.92 4.54
N PHE A 37 -4.63 -24.58 5.83
CA PHE A 37 -5.03 -23.25 6.30
C PHE A 37 -4.13 -22.15 5.74
N LYS A 38 -2.80 -22.36 5.74
CA LYS A 38 -1.82 -21.44 5.14
C LYS A 38 -2.11 -21.20 3.66
N LYS A 39 -2.33 -22.26 2.88
CA LYS A 39 -2.64 -22.16 1.45
C LYS A 39 -3.96 -21.44 1.20
N PHE A 40 -4.99 -21.69 2.02
CA PHE A 40 -6.27 -20.99 1.91
C PHE A 40 -6.11 -19.49 2.15
N ILE A 41 -5.45 -19.08 3.24
CA ILE A 41 -5.23 -17.66 3.54
C ILE A 41 -4.42 -16.98 2.43
N GLN A 42 -3.37 -17.62 1.93
CA GLN A 42 -2.56 -17.08 0.83
C GLN A 42 -3.43 -16.83 -0.40
N THR A 43 -4.15 -17.85 -0.89
CA THR A 43 -5.00 -17.72 -2.07
C THR A 43 -6.06 -16.62 -1.89
N ALA A 44 -6.74 -16.60 -0.74
CA ALA A 44 -7.77 -15.61 -0.44
C ALA A 44 -7.21 -14.18 -0.38
N SER A 45 -5.99 -14.02 0.16
CA SER A 45 -5.35 -12.70 0.30
C SER A 45 -4.67 -12.23 -0.98
N TYR A 46 -4.31 -13.13 -1.89
CA TYR A 46 -3.67 -12.80 -3.17
C TYR A 46 -4.71 -12.44 -4.24
N LEU A 47 -5.92 -13.02 -4.15
CA LEU A 47 -6.99 -12.83 -5.13
C LEU A 47 -7.34 -11.35 -5.42
N PRO A 48 -7.46 -10.45 -4.43
CA PRO A 48 -7.84 -9.04 -4.66
C PRO A 48 -6.91 -8.30 -5.63
N TYR A 49 -5.63 -8.65 -5.65
CA TYR A 49 -4.64 -8.01 -6.52
C TYR A 49 -4.93 -8.20 -8.01
N PHE A 50 -5.57 -9.30 -8.38
CA PHE A 50 -5.89 -9.62 -9.77
C PHE A 50 -7.19 -8.96 -10.27
N LEU A 51 -7.95 -8.32 -9.38
CA LEU A 51 -9.15 -7.59 -9.77
C LEU A 51 -8.78 -6.26 -10.42
N SER A 52 -9.47 -5.91 -11.51
CA SER A 52 -9.24 -4.64 -12.19
C SER A 52 -9.60 -3.47 -11.27
N ILE A 53 -8.88 -2.35 -11.43
CA ILE A 53 -9.10 -1.16 -10.60
C ILE A 53 -10.53 -0.61 -10.75
N VAL A 54 -11.16 -0.79 -11.91
CA VAL A 54 -12.55 -0.40 -12.16
C VAL A 54 -13.52 -1.24 -11.34
N ILE A 55 -13.31 -2.56 -11.28
CA ILE A 55 -14.13 -3.45 -10.44
C ILE A 55 -13.95 -3.07 -8.98
N ILE A 56 -12.72 -2.83 -8.54
CA ILE A 56 -12.44 -2.41 -7.16
C ILE A 56 -13.13 -1.09 -6.82
N ALA A 57 -13.05 -0.09 -7.72
CA ALA A 57 -13.75 1.18 -7.51
C ALA A 57 -15.27 0.98 -7.43
N GLY A 58 -15.85 0.15 -8.31
CA GLY A 58 -17.27 -0.21 -8.25
C GLY A 58 -17.66 -0.88 -6.93
N MET A 59 -16.86 -1.83 -6.44
CA MET A 59 -17.08 -2.48 -5.15
C MET A 59 -17.00 -1.49 -3.99
N ILE A 60 -16.04 -0.57 -4.01
CA ILE A 60 -15.93 0.48 -2.99
C ILE A 60 -17.19 1.34 -2.99
N LEU A 61 -17.64 1.83 -4.15
CA LEU A 61 -18.85 2.65 -4.25
C LEU A 61 -20.10 1.89 -3.77
N ASP A 62 -20.24 0.61 -4.13
CA ASP A 62 -21.36 -0.22 -3.70
C ASP A 62 -21.35 -0.48 -2.18
N PHE A 63 -20.20 -0.89 -1.63
CA PHE A 63 -20.05 -1.19 -0.20
C PHE A 63 -20.21 0.04 0.69
N THR A 64 -19.78 1.20 0.20
CA THR A 64 -19.85 2.49 0.90
C THR A 64 -21.13 3.29 0.60
N SER A 65 -22.02 2.76 -0.24
CA SER A 65 -23.33 3.37 -0.50
C SER A 65 -24.19 3.38 0.76
N SER A 66 -25.23 4.23 0.81
CA SER A 66 -26.12 4.35 1.98
C SER A 66 -26.81 3.02 2.36
N ASN A 67 -27.08 2.17 1.38
CA ASN A 67 -27.67 0.84 1.55
C ASN A 67 -26.64 -0.29 1.37
N GLY A 68 -25.35 0.07 1.29
CA GLY A 68 -24.25 -0.84 1.07
C GLY A 68 -23.95 -1.71 2.28
N PHE A 69 -23.12 -2.72 2.06
CA PHE A 69 -22.74 -3.70 3.08
C PHE A 69 -22.23 -3.04 4.37
N ILE A 70 -21.35 -2.03 4.26
CA ILE A 70 -20.74 -1.36 5.40
C ILE A 70 -21.79 -0.63 6.23
N ASN A 71 -22.68 0.12 5.57
CA ASN A 71 -23.73 0.87 6.25
C ASN A 71 -24.79 -0.04 6.89
N ASN A 72 -25.11 -1.17 6.26
CA ASN A 72 -26.01 -2.16 6.86
C ASN A 72 -25.38 -2.79 8.11
N ALA A 73 -24.08 -3.08 8.09
CA ALA A 73 -23.37 -3.55 9.28
C ALA A 73 -23.37 -2.50 10.40
N ILE A 74 -23.05 -1.23 10.09
CA ILE A 74 -23.09 -0.13 11.07
C ILE A 74 -24.47 0.00 11.70
N HIS A 75 -25.52 -0.01 10.87
CA HIS A 75 -26.91 0.07 11.34
C HIS A 75 -27.31 -1.14 12.19
N PHE A 76 -26.87 -2.35 11.83
CA PHE A 76 -27.14 -3.56 12.61
C PHE A 76 -26.57 -3.48 14.03
N PHE A 77 -25.39 -2.86 14.20
CA PHE A 77 -24.78 -2.61 15.51
C PHE A 77 -25.30 -1.34 16.22
N GLY A 78 -26.38 -0.72 15.71
CA GLY A 78 -27.04 0.44 16.34
C GLY A 78 -26.46 1.81 15.94
N GLY A 79 -25.57 1.87 14.97
CA GLY A 79 -25.04 3.12 14.43
C GLY A 79 -25.95 3.77 13.37
N THR A 80 -25.60 4.99 12.96
CA THR A 80 -26.28 5.70 11.87
C THR A 80 -25.57 5.47 10.54
N ARG A 81 -26.34 5.49 9.44
CA ARG A 81 -25.78 5.35 8.08
C ARG A 81 -24.94 6.57 7.74
N ILE A 82 -23.77 6.33 7.15
CA ILE A 82 -22.78 7.33 6.77
C ILE A 82 -22.74 7.43 5.25
N LEU A 83 -22.85 8.65 4.72
CA LEU A 83 -22.67 8.93 3.29
C LEU A 83 -21.17 9.10 2.98
N PHE A 84 -20.44 7.99 3.04
CA PHE A 84 -18.98 7.93 2.93
C PHE A 84 -18.41 8.71 1.74
N MET A 85 -18.98 8.54 0.54
CA MET A 85 -18.50 9.19 -0.67
C MET A 85 -18.97 10.64 -0.83
N GLN A 86 -19.69 11.19 0.16
CA GLN A 86 -20.12 12.59 0.21
C GLN A 86 -19.40 13.38 1.31
N ASP A 87 -18.70 12.70 2.23
CA ASP A 87 -17.93 13.34 3.30
C ASP A 87 -16.43 13.24 2.99
N PRO A 88 -15.74 14.38 2.74
CA PRO A 88 -14.30 14.40 2.45
C PRO A 88 -13.43 13.67 3.46
N LYS A 89 -13.86 13.59 4.74
CA LYS A 89 -13.09 12.95 5.81
C LYS A 89 -12.89 11.45 5.58
N TRP A 90 -13.79 10.81 4.84
CA TRP A 90 -13.77 9.36 4.62
C TRP A 90 -13.00 8.94 3.37
N PHE A 91 -12.73 9.85 2.44
CA PHE A 91 -12.07 9.53 1.18
C PHE A 91 -10.69 8.88 1.39
N GLN A 92 -9.80 9.52 2.16
CA GLN A 92 -8.45 8.99 2.37
C GLN A 92 -8.45 7.65 3.14
N PRO A 93 -9.20 7.48 4.25
CA PRO A 93 -9.33 6.18 4.91
C PRO A 93 -9.82 5.07 3.98
N ILE A 94 -10.88 5.31 3.21
CA ILE A 94 -11.44 4.31 2.27
C ILE A 94 -10.41 3.95 1.19
N TYR A 95 -9.74 4.96 0.63
CA TYR A 95 -8.70 4.78 -0.36
C TYR A 95 -7.54 3.91 0.17
N VAL A 96 -7.06 4.21 1.37
CA VAL A 96 -5.91 3.50 1.98
C VAL A 96 -6.30 2.08 2.39
N ILE A 97 -7.44 1.89 3.04
CA ILE A 97 -7.92 0.57 3.47
C ILE A 97 -8.13 -0.33 2.26
N SER A 98 -8.76 0.19 1.20
CA SER A 98 -8.94 -0.57 -0.04
C SER A 98 -7.61 -0.88 -0.73
N GLN A 99 -6.62 0.04 -0.66
CA GLN A 99 -5.28 -0.23 -1.18
C GLN A 99 -4.61 -1.38 -0.42
N VAL A 100 -4.63 -1.32 0.91
CA VAL A 100 -4.10 -2.38 1.77
C VAL A 100 -4.76 -3.70 1.44
N TRP A 101 -6.09 -3.76 1.40
CA TRP A 101 -6.81 -4.99 1.06
C TRP A 101 -6.41 -5.55 -0.32
N GLN A 102 -6.23 -4.68 -1.32
CA GLN A 102 -5.83 -5.10 -2.66
C GLN A 102 -4.38 -5.62 -2.72
N THR A 103 -3.45 -4.99 -1.99
CA THR A 103 -2.01 -5.26 -2.13
C THR A 103 -1.40 -6.09 -1.02
N LEU A 104 -2.11 -6.32 0.09
CA LEU A 104 -1.57 -6.98 1.30
C LEU A 104 -0.95 -8.34 0.96
N GLY A 105 -1.74 -9.21 0.33
CA GLY A 105 -1.31 -10.56 0.02
C GLY A 105 -0.21 -10.57 -1.05
N TRP A 106 -0.40 -9.85 -2.15
CA TRP A 106 0.60 -9.76 -3.21
C TRP A 106 1.96 -9.24 -2.70
N GLY A 107 1.95 -8.15 -1.93
CA GLY A 107 3.15 -7.57 -1.35
C GLY A 107 3.88 -8.51 -0.39
N SER A 108 3.18 -9.50 0.18
CA SER A 108 3.77 -10.47 1.10
C SER A 108 4.55 -11.59 0.41
N ILE A 109 4.31 -11.83 -0.89
CA ILE A 109 4.90 -12.93 -1.65
C ILE A 109 6.43 -12.84 -1.63
N LEU A 110 6.97 -11.64 -1.86
CA LEU A 110 8.40 -11.43 -1.90
C LEU A 110 9.05 -11.68 -0.52
N TYR A 111 8.39 -11.23 0.55
CA TYR A 111 8.87 -11.46 1.91
C TYR A 111 8.81 -12.95 2.27
N LEU A 112 7.75 -13.66 1.88
CA LEU A 112 7.65 -15.12 2.03
C LEU A 112 8.76 -15.86 1.27
N ALA A 113 9.09 -15.43 0.05
CA ALA A 113 10.21 -15.99 -0.71
C ALA A 113 11.58 -15.67 -0.08
N ALA A 114 11.75 -14.48 0.49
CA ALA A 114 12.97 -14.16 1.22
C ALA A 114 13.12 -15.02 2.49
N LEU A 115 12.01 -15.29 3.19
CA LEU A 115 12.00 -16.14 4.38
C LEU A 115 12.45 -17.58 4.08
N THR A 116 12.13 -18.12 2.90
CA THR A 116 12.57 -19.47 2.51
C THR A 116 14.06 -19.57 2.21
N ASN A 117 14.77 -18.45 2.07
CA ASN A 117 16.21 -18.42 1.83
C ASN A 117 17.03 -18.32 3.13
N ILE A 118 16.39 -18.20 4.29
CA ILE A 118 17.10 -18.18 5.58
C ILE A 118 17.54 -19.60 5.90
N ASP A 119 18.81 -19.77 6.26
CA ASP A 119 19.37 -21.06 6.65
C ASP A 119 18.69 -21.62 7.91
N ASP A 120 18.14 -22.83 7.81
CA ASP A 120 17.47 -23.52 8.90
C ASP A 120 18.39 -23.76 10.11
N THR A 121 19.71 -23.86 9.90
CA THR A 121 20.70 -24.04 10.98
C THR A 121 20.70 -22.88 11.98
N LEU A 122 20.36 -21.65 11.54
CA LEU A 122 20.24 -20.49 12.41
C LEU A 122 19.06 -20.63 13.38
N TYR A 123 17.95 -21.20 12.93
CA TYR A 123 16.79 -21.47 13.78
C TYR A 123 17.05 -22.60 14.76
N GLU A 124 17.77 -23.64 14.33
CA GLU A 124 18.17 -24.75 15.19
C GLU A 124 19.12 -24.28 16.29
N ALA A 125 20.17 -23.52 15.93
CA ALA A 125 21.11 -22.94 16.89
C ALA A 125 20.39 -22.06 17.93
N ALA A 126 19.53 -21.13 17.47
CA ALA A 126 18.76 -20.28 18.38
C ALA A 126 17.86 -21.09 19.32
N LYS A 127 17.27 -22.19 18.84
CA LYS A 127 16.46 -23.09 19.68
C LYS A 127 17.31 -23.84 20.71
N MET A 128 18.54 -24.25 20.36
CA MET A 128 19.47 -24.86 21.31
C MET A 128 19.88 -23.89 22.42
N ASP A 129 19.99 -22.60 22.11
CA ASP A 129 20.23 -21.52 23.08
C ASP A 129 18.97 -21.13 23.89
N GLY A 130 17.85 -21.83 23.71
CA GLY A 130 16.60 -21.59 24.44
C GLY A 130 15.74 -20.46 23.90
N ALA A 131 16.02 -19.95 22.69
CA ALA A 131 15.23 -18.88 22.09
C ALA A 131 13.80 -19.34 21.76
N ASN A 132 12.81 -18.61 22.26
CA ASN A 132 11.41 -18.79 21.91
C ASN A 132 11.11 -18.26 20.48
N ARG A 133 9.91 -18.53 19.96
CA ARG A 133 9.53 -18.15 18.58
C ARG A 133 9.60 -16.64 18.32
N TRP A 134 9.26 -15.82 19.32
CA TRP A 134 9.33 -14.37 19.21
C TRP A 134 10.79 -13.88 19.15
N GLN A 135 11.68 -14.48 19.94
CA GLN A 135 13.12 -14.21 19.89
C GLN A 135 13.73 -14.64 18.57
N GLN A 136 13.36 -15.81 18.03
CA GLN A 136 13.77 -16.25 16.70
C GLN A 136 13.29 -15.28 15.62
N MET A 137 12.03 -14.82 15.69
CA MET A 137 11.49 -13.83 14.76
C MET A 137 12.33 -12.54 14.78
N LEU A 138 12.64 -12.00 15.96
CA LEU A 138 13.34 -10.72 16.09
C LEU A 138 14.83 -10.80 15.77
N HIS A 139 15.51 -11.91 16.08
CA HIS A 139 16.97 -12.00 16.00
C HIS A 139 17.49 -12.86 14.84
N VAL A 140 16.63 -13.69 14.23
CA VAL A 140 16.99 -14.52 13.08
C VAL A 140 16.18 -14.11 11.86
N THR A 141 14.85 -14.15 11.98
CA THR A 141 13.94 -13.96 10.84
C THR A 141 13.99 -12.55 10.27
N LEU A 142 13.75 -11.54 11.13
CA LEU A 142 13.67 -10.14 10.71
C LEU A 142 15.03 -9.62 10.20
N PRO A 143 16.19 -9.91 10.84
CA PRO A 143 17.49 -9.58 10.28
C PRO A 143 17.78 -10.31 8.96
N GLY A 144 17.34 -11.58 8.84
CA GLY A 144 17.54 -12.39 7.64
C GLY A 144 16.84 -11.84 6.39
N ILE A 145 15.66 -11.21 6.54
CA ILE A 145 14.94 -10.58 5.41
C ILE A 145 15.16 -9.07 5.29
N LEU A 146 15.97 -8.47 6.16
CA LEU A 146 16.22 -7.03 6.18
C LEU A 146 16.70 -6.46 4.83
N PRO A 147 17.60 -7.13 4.07
CA PRO A 147 17.99 -6.64 2.74
C PRO A 147 16.82 -6.52 1.77
N THR A 148 15.88 -7.48 1.82
CA THR A 148 14.65 -7.47 1.02
C THR A 148 13.70 -6.35 1.44
N ILE A 149 13.53 -6.14 2.75
CA ILE A 149 12.71 -5.05 3.32
C ILE A 149 13.23 -3.70 2.85
N ILE A 150 14.55 -3.46 2.97
CA ILE A 150 15.15 -2.18 2.57
C ILE A 150 15.03 -1.98 1.06
N THR A 151 15.29 -3.02 0.26
CA THR A 151 15.16 -2.94 -1.20
C THR A 151 13.72 -2.58 -1.61
N MET A 152 12.73 -3.25 -1.02
CA MET A 152 11.33 -2.95 -1.29
C MET A 152 10.93 -1.56 -0.78
N LEU A 153 11.48 -1.09 0.34
CA LEU A 153 11.21 0.26 0.83
C LEU A 153 11.65 1.31 -0.19
N VAL A 154 12.87 1.18 -0.73
CA VAL A 154 13.39 2.13 -1.75
C VAL A 154 12.49 2.16 -2.98
N LEU A 155 12.06 1.00 -3.46
CA LEU A 155 11.18 0.90 -4.62
C LEU A 155 9.79 1.49 -4.35
N ASN A 156 9.25 1.32 -3.14
CA ASN A 156 7.95 1.86 -2.76
C ASN A 156 7.96 3.36 -2.44
N VAL A 157 9.05 3.91 -1.90
CA VAL A 157 9.15 5.37 -1.63
C VAL A 157 9.10 6.15 -2.94
N GLY A 158 9.67 5.61 -4.02
CA GLY A 158 9.64 6.22 -5.33
C GLY A 158 8.24 6.39 -5.93
N SER A 159 7.31 5.51 -5.58
CA SER A 159 5.96 5.53 -6.13
C SER A 159 5.00 6.45 -5.37
N VAL A 160 5.38 6.97 -4.19
CA VAL A 160 4.53 7.78 -3.29
C VAL A 160 3.82 8.95 -3.99
N LEU A 161 4.47 9.60 -4.96
CA LEU A 161 3.89 10.73 -5.69
C LEU A 161 2.94 10.31 -6.81
N GLY A 162 3.18 9.15 -7.44
CA GLY A 162 2.35 8.62 -8.53
C GLY A 162 1.24 7.68 -8.05
N VAL A 163 1.15 7.40 -6.75
CA VAL A 163 0.14 6.50 -6.19
C VAL A 163 -1.25 7.09 -6.39
N GLY A 164 -2.09 6.32 -7.06
CA GLY A 164 -3.54 6.45 -6.94
C GLY A 164 -4.27 7.17 -8.04
N PHE A 165 -3.60 7.58 -9.13
CA PHE A 165 -4.27 8.25 -10.24
C PHE A 165 -5.58 7.55 -10.66
N GLU A 166 -5.52 6.28 -11.03
CA GLU A 166 -6.68 5.55 -11.57
C GLU A 166 -7.81 5.41 -10.56
N LYS A 167 -7.48 4.97 -9.33
CA LYS A 167 -8.48 4.75 -8.28
C LYS A 167 -9.08 6.08 -7.79
N VAL A 168 -8.25 7.12 -7.62
CA VAL A 168 -8.75 8.45 -7.27
C VAL A 168 -9.65 8.97 -8.38
N LEU A 169 -9.24 8.87 -9.65
CA LEU A 169 -10.04 9.28 -10.80
C LEU A 169 -11.41 8.60 -10.84
N LEU A 170 -11.49 7.32 -10.48
CA LEU A 170 -12.72 6.54 -10.47
C LEU A 170 -13.62 6.79 -9.25
N LEU A 171 -13.05 7.14 -8.11
CA LEU A 171 -13.79 7.36 -6.85
C LEU A 171 -14.14 8.83 -6.58
N GLN A 172 -13.39 9.76 -7.19
CA GLN A 172 -13.57 11.18 -6.93
C GLN A 172 -14.93 11.69 -7.42
N ASN A 173 -15.46 12.68 -6.71
CA ASN A 173 -16.62 13.45 -7.11
C ASN A 173 -16.52 14.86 -6.49
N PRO A 174 -17.31 15.84 -6.94
CA PRO A 174 -17.19 17.22 -6.47
C PRO A 174 -17.24 17.41 -4.95
N LEU A 175 -17.94 16.53 -4.22
CA LEU A 175 -18.09 16.63 -2.77
C LEU A 175 -16.82 16.20 -2.02
N VAL A 176 -15.94 15.40 -2.62
CA VAL A 176 -14.71 14.89 -1.98
C VAL A 176 -13.42 15.48 -2.58
N TYR A 177 -13.53 16.43 -3.52
CA TYR A 177 -12.35 17.03 -4.18
C TYR A 177 -11.37 17.68 -3.21
N SER A 178 -11.88 18.27 -2.11
CA SER A 178 -11.04 18.94 -1.11
C SER A 178 -10.00 18.02 -0.47
N THR A 179 -10.27 16.72 -0.35
CA THR A 179 -9.35 15.74 0.26
C THR A 179 -8.88 14.65 -0.69
N GLY A 180 -9.58 14.47 -1.82
CA GLY A 180 -9.36 13.39 -2.76
C GLY A 180 -8.65 13.78 -4.04
N ASP A 181 -8.65 15.05 -4.44
CA ASP A 181 -7.98 15.46 -5.68
C ASP A 181 -6.46 15.48 -5.49
N VAL A 182 -5.74 14.79 -6.38
CA VAL A 182 -4.27 14.64 -6.37
C VAL A 182 -3.66 15.25 -7.63
N VAL A 183 -2.33 15.44 -7.64
CA VAL A 183 -1.64 16.16 -8.72
C VAL A 183 -1.92 15.50 -10.07
N SER A 184 -1.88 14.17 -10.12
CA SER A 184 -2.15 13.40 -11.33
C SER A 184 -3.60 13.54 -11.85
N THR A 185 -4.61 13.61 -10.97
CA THR A 185 -6.01 13.83 -11.40
C THR A 185 -6.28 15.26 -11.83
N TYR A 186 -5.64 16.22 -11.15
CA TYR A 186 -5.66 17.62 -11.57
C TYR A 186 -5.00 17.82 -12.94
N LEU A 187 -3.84 17.21 -13.15
CA LEU A 187 -3.12 17.20 -14.43
C LEU A 187 -3.95 16.62 -15.55
N TYR A 188 -4.61 15.49 -15.31
CA TYR A 188 -5.51 14.88 -16.28
C TYR A 188 -6.67 15.82 -16.66
N ARG A 189 -7.28 16.47 -15.67
CA ARG A 189 -8.42 17.39 -15.90
C ARG A 189 -8.00 18.65 -16.67
N VAL A 190 -6.86 19.25 -16.34
CA VAL A 190 -6.40 20.47 -17.03
C VAL A 190 -5.77 20.14 -18.39
N GLY A 191 -4.96 19.08 -18.46
CA GLY A 191 -4.24 18.70 -19.66
C GLY A 191 -5.12 18.09 -20.73
N ILE A 192 -5.96 17.11 -20.34
CA ILE A 192 -6.78 16.35 -21.29
C ILE A 192 -8.17 16.97 -21.41
N LEU A 193 -8.90 17.10 -20.29
CA LEU A 193 -10.30 17.57 -20.37
C LEU A 193 -10.41 19.04 -20.78
N SER A 194 -9.46 19.88 -20.36
CA SER A 194 -9.42 21.31 -20.72
C SER A 194 -8.46 21.62 -21.88
N SER A 195 -7.87 20.60 -22.51
CA SER A 195 -6.92 20.73 -23.64
C SER A 195 -5.72 21.65 -23.40
N ASN A 196 -5.33 21.88 -22.14
CA ASN A 196 -4.17 22.70 -21.79
C ASN A 196 -2.93 21.81 -21.60
N PHE A 197 -2.46 21.24 -22.71
CA PHE A 197 -1.33 20.30 -22.71
C PHE A 197 -0.05 20.94 -22.18
N SER A 198 0.26 22.18 -22.57
CA SER A 198 1.51 22.85 -22.16
C SER A 198 1.63 22.99 -20.65
N TYR A 199 0.56 23.42 -19.98
CA TYR A 199 0.55 23.55 -18.52
C TYR A 199 0.61 22.19 -17.82
N ALA A 200 -0.10 21.19 -18.33
CA ALA A 200 -0.08 19.85 -17.77
C ALA A 200 1.28 19.16 -17.93
N THR A 201 1.95 19.32 -19.08
CA THR A 201 3.29 18.79 -19.30
C THR A 201 4.30 19.45 -18.35
N ALA A 202 4.21 20.76 -18.14
CA ALA A 202 5.12 21.47 -17.23
C ALA A 202 5.03 20.95 -15.78
N ILE A 203 3.81 20.77 -15.27
CA ILE A 203 3.60 20.22 -13.93
C ILE A 203 4.00 18.74 -13.86
N GLY A 204 3.71 17.94 -14.90
CA GLY A 204 4.11 16.53 -14.96
C GLY A 204 5.63 16.35 -14.93
N ILE A 205 6.39 17.22 -15.61
CA ILE A 205 7.86 17.23 -15.53
C ILE A 205 8.33 17.58 -14.11
N PHE A 206 7.70 18.57 -13.46
CA PHE A 206 8.01 18.92 -12.08
C PHE A 206 7.76 17.75 -11.12
N GLU A 207 6.63 17.05 -11.25
CA GLU A 207 6.31 15.84 -10.48
C GLU A 207 7.35 14.73 -10.70
N ALA A 208 7.74 14.49 -11.95
CA ALA A 208 8.77 13.50 -12.30
C ALA A 208 10.14 13.83 -11.67
N ILE A 209 10.52 15.12 -11.63
CA ILE A 209 11.76 15.56 -10.98
C ILE A 209 11.70 15.28 -9.47
N ILE A 210 10.59 15.59 -8.80
CA ILE A 210 10.46 15.30 -7.36
C ILE A 210 10.52 13.79 -7.12
N GLY A 211 9.82 12.99 -7.94
CA GLY A 211 9.87 11.53 -7.87
C GLY A 211 11.29 10.99 -8.02
N LEU A 212 12.04 11.52 -9.00
CA LEU A 212 13.44 11.15 -9.21
C LEU A 212 14.31 11.50 -8.00
N VAL A 213 14.15 12.68 -7.40
CA VAL A 213 14.88 13.10 -6.20
C VAL A 213 14.56 12.17 -5.02
N LEU A 214 13.29 11.79 -4.82
CA LEU A 214 12.89 10.85 -3.77
C LEU A 214 13.49 9.46 -3.97
N VAL A 215 13.47 8.93 -5.18
CA VAL A 215 14.07 7.63 -5.52
C VAL A 215 15.57 7.65 -5.29
N LEU A 216 16.28 8.65 -5.84
CA LEU A 216 17.73 8.76 -5.71
C LEU A 216 18.16 8.99 -4.26
N GLY A 217 17.42 9.81 -3.51
CA GLY A 217 17.62 10.02 -2.08
C GLY A 217 17.46 8.73 -1.29
N SER A 218 16.38 8.00 -1.52
CA SER A 218 16.09 6.72 -0.87
C SER A 218 17.15 5.67 -1.20
N ASN A 219 17.58 5.59 -2.47
CA ASN A 219 18.62 4.66 -2.90
C ASN A 219 19.97 4.97 -2.23
N ARG A 220 20.36 6.24 -2.13
CA ARG A 220 21.60 6.64 -1.43
C ARG A 220 21.58 6.29 0.05
N ILE A 221 20.43 6.44 0.71
CA ILE A 221 20.25 6.05 2.11
C ILE A 221 20.36 4.53 2.27
N SER A 222 19.69 3.77 1.39
CA SER A 222 19.74 2.31 1.37
C SER A 222 21.16 1.78 1.16
N ALA A 223 21.90 2.31 0.18
CA ALA A 223 23.26 1.87 -0.11
C ALA A 223 24.22 2.03 1.09
N LYS A 224 24.01 3.06 1.93
CA LYS A 224 24.78 3.27 3.17
C LYS A 224 24.44 2.27 4.27
N ILE A 225 23.21 1.76 4.31
CA ILE A 225 22.71 0.88 5.39
C ILE A 225 22.94 -0.59 5.03
N THR A 226 22.66 -0.99 3.79
CA THR A 226 22.64 -2.41 3.38
C THR A 226 23.98 -2.90 2.82
N LYS A 227 24.94 -1.99 2.55
CA LYS A 227 26.21 -2.26 1.84
C LYS A 227 26.06 -2.89 0.44
N THR A 228 24.83 -2.97 -0.06
CA THR A 228 24.46 -3.32 -1.43
C THR A 228 23.75 -2.14 -2.04
N SER A 229 24.33 -1.53 -3.08
CA SER A 229 23.61 -0.62 -3.95
C SER A 229 22.76 -1.43 -4.93
N LEU A 230 21.61 -0.90 -5.35
CA LEU A 230 20.79 -1.48 -6.42
C LEU A 230 21.49 -1.46 -7.80
N TRP A 231 22.74 -1.00 -7.85
CA TRP A 231 23.62 -0.84 -9.00
C TRP A 231 25.06 -1.07 -8.61
#